data_AF-A0A965P209-F1
#
_entry.id   AF-A0A965P209-F1
#
_cell.length_a   1.000
_cell.length_b   1.000
_cell.length_c   1.000
_cell.angle_alpha   90.00
_cell.angle_beta   90.00
_cell.angle_gamma   90.00
#
_symmetry.space_group_name_H-M   'P 1'
#
loop_
_entity.id
_entity.type
_entity.pdbx_description
1 polymer ?
#
loop_
_entity_poly.entity_id
_entity_poly.type
_entity_poly.pdbx_seq_one_letter_code
_entity_poly.pdbx_strand_id
1 'polypeptide(L)'
;MSAIWIATLLSAQTAAPAALISYDETVRCAGLTQAASELEGGESAEGKALSDAALYWSLAATQAAQASNRDATVADADQNRARIRAVQQLNARDGDAKAALQRCRTRTPDLG
;
A
#
# COMPACT_ATOMS: atom_id res chain seq x y z
N MET A 1 -21.25 -52.60 -17.72
CA MET A 1 -20.70 -51.31 -18.17
C MET A 1 -20.79 -50.36 -16.99
N SER A 2 -19.71 -50.22 -16.22
CA SER A 2 -19.69 -49.40 -15.00
C SER A 2 -19.15 -48.02 -15.32
N ALA A 3 -19.95 -46.99 -15.13
CA ALA A 3 -19.54 -45.59 -15.30
C ALA A 3 -18.94 -45.07 -13.98
N ILE A 4 -17.66 -44.74 -13.99
CA ILE A 4 -16.96 -44.11 -12.87
C ILE A 4 -17.10 -42.60 -13.03
N TRP A 5 -17.85 -41.97 -12.12
CA TRP A 5 -17.92 -40.50 -12.01
C TRP A 5 -16.80 -40.04 -11.08
N ILE A 6 -15.77 -39.40 -11.64
CA ILE A 6 -14.74 -38.73 -10.84
C ILE A 6 -15.20 -37.29 -10.63
N ALA A 7 -15.72 -37.02 -9.44
CA ALA A 7 -16.00 -35.67 -8.97
C ALA A 7 -14.66 -35.02 -8.56
N THR A 8 -14.11 -34.18 -9.43
CA THR A 8 -12.93 -33.37 -9.10
C THR A 8 -13.34 -32.29 -8.12
N LEU A 9 -12.93 -32.43 -6.85
CA LEU A 9 -13.09 -31.42 -5.81
C LEU A 9 -12.24 -30.21 -6.19
N LEU A 10 -12.90 -29.14 -6.66
CA LEU A 10 -12.30 -27.82 -6.79
C LEU A 10 -12.03 -27.32 -5.37
N SER A 11 -10.81 -27.49 -4.89
CA SER A 11 -10.36 -26.85 -3.67
C SER A 11 -10.34 -25.35 -3.95
N ALA A 12 -11.35 -24.64 -3.50
CA ALA A 12 -11.28 -23.21 -3.35
C ALA A 12 -10.35 -22.97 -2.15
N GLN A 13 -9.06 -22.74 -2.41
CA GLN A 13 -8.21 -22.05 -1.46
C GLN A 13 -8.82 -20.68 -1.18
N THR A 14 -9.70 -20.62 -0.18
CA THR A 14 -10.04 -19.38 0.51
C THR A 14 -8.74 -18.87 1.12
N ALA A 15 -8.03 -18.01 0.38
CA ALA A 15 -7.09 -17.10 0.97
C ALA A 15 -7.84 -16.41 2.11
N ALA A 16 -7.40 -16.64 3.35
CA ALA A 16 -7.96 -15.95 4.51
C ALA A 16 -8.01 -14.46 4.16
N PRO A 17 -9.12 -13.74 4.44
CA PRO A 17 -9.16 -12.32 4.18
C PRO A 17 -8.03 -11.71 5.00
N ALA A 18 -6.93 -11.34 4.33
CA ALA A 18 -5.94 -10.45 4.90
C ALA A 18 -6.77 -9.29 5.46
N ALA A 19 -6.68 -9.07 6.78
CA ALA A 19 -7.47 -8.04 7.44
C ALA A 19 -7.40 -6.78 6.57
N LEU A 20 -8.54 -6.40 5.98
CA LEU A 20 -8.58 -5.39 4.94
C LEU A 20 -8.04 -4.10 5.56
N ILE A 21 -6.84 -3.69 5.15
CA ILE A 21 -6.23 -2.45 5.63
C ILE A 21 -7.22 -1.33 5.32
N SER A 22 -7.49 -0.47 6.32
CA SER A 22 -8.48 0.58 6.14
C SER A 22 -8.02 1.59 5.09
N TYR A 23 -8.97 2.25 4.43
CA TYR A 23 -8.66 3.31 3.47
C TYR A 23 -7.73 4.37 4.07
N ASP A 24 -8.01 4.86 5.28
CA ASP A 24 -7.19 5.88 5.93
C ASP A 24 -5.75 5.39 6.18
N GLU A 25 -5.59 4.10 6.53
CA GLU A 25 -4.28 3.50 6.71
C GLU A 25 -3.53 3.34 5.38
N THR A 26 -4.21 2.93 4.29
CA THR A 26 -3.60 2.88 2.95
C THR A 26 -3.17 4.26 2.45
N VAL A 27 -4.00 5.29 2.65
CA VAL A 27 -3.66 6.69 2.31
C VAL A 27 -2.48 7.19 3.14
N ARG A 28 -2.43 6.86 4.44
CA ARG A 28 -1.29 7.20 5.28
C ARG A 28 -0.01 6.53 4.79
N CYS A 29 -0.06 5.25 4.44
CA CYS A 29 1.10 4.56 3.91
C CYS A 29 1.54 5.13 2.56
N ALA A 30 0.61 5.41 1.65
CA ALA A 30 0.90 6.04 0.35
C ALA A 30 1.62 7.38 0.53
N GLY A 31 1.12 8.24 1.42
CA GLY A 31 1.75 9.52 1.71
C GLY A 31 3.16 9.38 2.31
N LEU A 32 3.35 8.48 3.28
CA LEU A 32 4.64 8.26 3.94
C LEU A 32 5.70 7.69 2.99
N THR A 33 5.36 6.66 2.20
CA THR A 33 6.32 6.02 1.30
C THR A 33 6.66 6.92 0.11
N GLN A 34 5.68 7.64 -0.44
CA GLN A 34 5.94 8.62 -1.48
C GLN A 34 6.83 9.77 -0.97
N ALA A 35 6.51 10.35 0.19
CA ALA A 35 7.33 11.41 0.78
C ALA A 35 8.77 10.93 1.06
N ALA A 36 8.94 9.71 1.57
CA ALA A 36 10.25 9.14 1.82
C ALA A 36 11.04 8.91 0.52
N SER A 37 10.40 8.41 -0.53
CA SER A 37 11.02 8.23 -1.85
C SER A 37 11.46 9.57 -2.44
N GLU A 38 10.63 10.61 -2.34
CA GLU A 38 10.96 11.96 -2.83
C GLU A 38 12.13 12.60 -2.06
N LEU A 39 12.19 12.37 -0.73
CA LEU A 39 13.27 12.90 0.11
C LEU A 39 14.59 12.14 -0.02
N GLU A 40 14.56 10.88 -0.44
CA GLU A 40 15.77 10.07 -0.65
C GLU A 40 16.44 10.39 -1.99
N GLY A 41 15.67 10.53 -3.08
CA GLY A 41 16.19 10.93 -4.40
C GLY A 41 16.24 9.83 -5.46
N GLY A 42 15.94 8.57 -5.13
CA GLY A 42 15.52 7.52 -6.06
C GLY A 42 16.63 6.73 -6.77
N GLU A 43 17.86 7.23 -6.85
CA GLU A 43 18.95 6.58 -7.60
C GLU A 43 19.63 5.44 -6.84
N SER A 44 19.47 5.38 -5.51
CA SER A 44 20.05 4.31 -4.69
C SER A 44 19.15 3.08 -4.64
N ALA A 45 19.69 1.94 -4.17
CA ALA A 45 18.88 0.75 -3.90
C ALA A 45 17.76 1.02 -2.87
N GLU A 46 18.04 1.88 -1.88
CA GLU A 46 17.03 2.34 -0.92
C GLU A 46 15.99 3.22 -1.60
N GLY A 47 16.41 4.10 -2.51
CA GLY A 47 15.52 4.93 -3.33
C GLY A 47 14.57 4.12 -4.18
N LYS A 48 15.08 3.08 -4.85
CA LYS A 48 14.25 2.13 -5.60
C LYS A 48 13.23 1.44 -4.68
N ALA A 49 13.67 0.91 -3.54
CA ALA A 49 12.78 0.23 -2.59
C ALA A 49 11.67 1.16 -2.04
N LEU A 50 11.99 2.45 -1.81
CA LEU A 50 11.02 3.45 -1.40
C LEU A 50 10.04 3.80 -2.53
N SER A 51 10.53 3.90 -3.77
CA SER A 51 9.70 4.15 -4.96
C SER A 51 8.72 2.99 -5.20
N ASP A 52 9.18 1.74 -5.09
CA ASP A 52 8.34 0.55 -5.21
C ASP A 52 7.26 0.53 -4.13
N ALA A 53 7.62 0.89 -2.90
CA ALA A 53 6.66 1.05 -1.81
C ALA A 53 5.67 2.20 -2.06
N ALA A 54 6.10 3.32 -2.63
CA ALA A 54 5.22 4.43 -3.01
C ALA A 54 4.18 3.98 -4.04
N LEU A 55 4.62 3.28 -5.09
CA LEU A 55 3.75 2.76 -6.13
C LEU A 55 2.72 1.76 -5.58
N TYR A 56 3.19 0.79 -4.79
CA TYR A 56 2.32 -0.21 -4.17
C TYR A 56 1.22 0.44 -3.32
N TRP A 57 1.59 1.35 -2.41
CA TRP A 57 0.62 1.94 -1.49
C TRP A 57 -0.32 2.92 -2.17
N SER A 58 0.11 3.61 -3.24
CA SER A 58 -0.80 4.45 -4.03
C SER A 58 -1.89 3.62 -4.71
N LEU A 59 -1.51 2.49 -5.34
CA LEU A 59 -2.47 1.56 -5.93
C LEU A 59 -3.37 0.91 -4.88
N ALA A 60 -2.84 0.57 -3.71
CA ALA A 60 -3.62 0.03 -2.60
C ALA A 60 -4.65 1.06 -2.09
N ALA A 61 -4.27 2.34 -1.97
CA ALA A 61 -5.18 3.42 -1.57
C ALA A 61 -6.31 3.63 -2.58
N THR A 62 -6.01 3.58 -3.88
CA THR A 62 -7.03 3.66 -4.94
C THR A 62 -8.00 2.48 -4.88
N GLN A 63 -7.50 1.26 -4.70
CA GLN A 63 -8.36 0.07 -4.55
C GLN A 63 -9.22 0.14 -3.28
N ALA A 64 -8.66 0.59 -2.16
CA ALA A 64 -9.40 0.78 -0.92
C ALA A 64 -10.47 1.89 -1.03
N ALA A 65 -10.20 2.93 -1.81
CA ALA A 65 -11.18 3.98 -2.14
C ALA A 65 -12.37 3.39 -2.90
N GLN A 66 -12.10 2.62 -3.96
CA GLN A 66 -13.13 1.96 -4.78
C GLN A 66 -13.97 0.99 -3.95
N ALA A 67 -13.32 0.13 -3.15
CA ALA A 67 -14.01 -0.79 -2.24
C ALA A 67 -14.89 -0.07 -1.20
N SER A 68 -14.56 1.19 -0.90
CA SER A 68 -15.33 2.04 0.02
C SER A 68 -16.32 2.98 -0.69
N ASN A 69 -16.55 2.83 -2.00
CA ASN A 69 -17.36 3.72 -2.83
C ASN A 69 -16.97 5.21 -2.72
N ARG A 70 -15.67 5.50 -2.55
CA ARG A 70 -15.13 6.87 -2.55
C ARG A 70 -14.83 7.31 -3.99
N ASP A 71 -15.06 8.60 -4.25
CA ASP A 71 -14.71 9.24 -5.52
C ASP A 71 -13.18 9.22 -5.76
N ALA A 72 -12.76 8.98 -7.00
CA ALA A 72 -11.35 8.87 -7.37
C ALA A 72 -10.61 10.21 -7.17
N THR A 73 -11.24 11.33 -7.52
CA THR A 73 -10.66 12.68 -7.35
C THR A 73 -10.44 12.98 -5.87
N VAL A 74 -11.37 12.56 -5.01
CA VAL A 74 -11.21 12.67 -3.56
C VAL A 74 -10.03 11.82 -3.08
N ALA A 75 -9.90 10.59 -3.58
CA ALA A 75 -8.82 9.70 -3.19
C ALA A 75 -7.43 10.20 -3.59
N ASP A 76 -7.29 10.77 -4.79
CA ASP A 76 -6.05 11.39 -5.24
C ASP A 76 -5.71 12.62 -4.38
N ALA A 77 -6.72 13.44 -4.05
CA ALA A 77 -6.53 14.59 -3.19
C ALA A 77 -6.11 14.20 -1.76
N ASP A 78 -6.65 13.10 -1.22
CA ASP A 78 -6.26 12.55 0.08
C ASP A 78 -4.82 12.04 0.10
N GLN A 79 -4.41 11.31 -0.93
CA GLN A 79 -3.03 10.85 -1.10
C GLN A 79 -2.05 12.04 -1.18
N ASN A 80 -2.36 13.07 -1.98
CA ASN A 80 -1.51 14.25 -2.10
C ASN A 80 -1.42 15.03 -0.77
N ARG A 81 -2.55 15.17 -0.04
CA ARG A 81 -2.53 15.77 1.31
C ARG A 81 -1.69 14.96 2.29
N ALA A 82 -1.81 13.63 2.25
CA ALA A 82 -1.02 12.74 3.11
C ALA A 82 0.48 12.85 2.81
N ARG A 83 0.86 12.91 1.53
CA ARG A 83 2.23 13.13 1.08
C ARG A 83 2.81 14.46 1.59
N ILE A 84 2.10 15.57 1.41
CA ILE A 84 2.56 16.89 1.87
C ILE A 84 2.78 16.90 3.39
N ARG A 85 1.85 16.33 4.17
CA ARG A 85 2.02 16.18 5.62
C ARG A 85 3.21 15.29 5.99
N ALA A 86 3.38 14.17 5.28
CA ALA A 86 4.47 13.25 5.53
C ALA A 86 5.84 13.89 5.24
N VAL A 87 5.98 14.69 4.18
CA VAL A 87 7.22 15.46 3.91
C VAL A 87 7.58 16.35 5.10
N GLN A 88 6.59 17.08 5.64
CA GLN A 88 6.81 17.94 6.81
C GLN A 88 7.24 17.13 8.04
N GLN A 89 6.55 16.03 8.33
CA GLN A 89 6.83 15.15 9.48
C GLN A 89 8.21 14.50 9.37
N LEU A 90 8.57 13.97 8.20
CA LEU A 90 9.85 13.29 7.99
C LEU A 90 11.02 14.27 8.05
N ASN A 91 10.88 15.47 7.48
CA ASN A 91 11.88 16.55 7.62
C ASN A 91 12.04 17.01 9.07
N ALA A 92 10.94 17.09 9.83
CA ALA A 92 10.96 17.36 11.27
C ALA A 92 11.50 16.18 12.10
N ARG A 93 11.88 15.08 11.45
CA ARG A 93 12.39 13.84 12.07
C ARG A 93 11.41 13.21 13.06
N ASP A 94 10.11 13.42 12.87
CA ASP A 94 9.04 12.90 13.70
C ASP A 94 9.16 11.37 13.87
N GLY A 95 9.21 10.91 15.12
CA GLY A 95 9.46 9.52 15.46
C GLY A 95 8.31 8.60 15.06
N ASP A 96 7.07 9.06 15.21
CA ASP A 96 5.87 8.29 14.91
C ASP A 96 5.68 8.13 13.40
N ALA A 97 5.98 9.18 12.63
CA ALA A 97 5.98 9.13 11.18
C ALA A 97 7.02 8.13 10.65
N LYS A 98 8.24 8.14 11.21
CA LYS A 98 9.29 7.17 10.85
C LYS A 98 8.89 5.74 11.21
N ALA A 99 8.34 5.52 12.41
CA ALA A 99 7.89 4.21 12.83
C ALA A 99 6.73 3.70 11.94
N ALA A 100 5.81 4.59 11.56
CA ALA A 100 4.73 4.26 10.62
C ALA A 100 5.25 3.95 9.23
N LEU A 101 6.20 4.73 8.70
CA LEU A 101 6.85 4.47 7.43
C LEU A 101 7.47 3.07 7.41
N GLN A 102 8.22 2.71 8.46
CA GLN A 102 8.83 1.39 8.54
C GLN A 102 7.79 0.27 8.53
N ARG A 103 6.67 0.41 9.25
CA ARG A 103 5.57 -0.56 9.20
C ARG A 103 4.93 -0.66 7.81
N CYS A 104 4.79 0.45 7.09
CA CYS A 104 4.30 0.43 5.72
C CYS A 104 5.28 -0.30 4.79
N ARG A 105 6.58 -0.05 4.94
CA ARG A 105 7.64 -0.74 4.16
C ARG A 105 7.69 -2.24 4.41
N THR A 106 7.59 -2.68 5.66
CA THR A 106 7.58 -4.13 6.00
C THR A 106 6.35 -4.85 5.43
N ARG A 107 5.27 -4.13 5.16
CA ARG A 107 4.05 -4.67 4.54
C ARG A 107 4.01 -4.48 3.02
N THR A 108 5.00 -3.79 2.44
CA THR A 108 5.15 -3.72 0.99
C THR A 108 5.69 -5.07 0.50
N PRO A 109 5.03 -5.73 -0.48
CA PRO A 109 5.58 -6.93 -1.10
C PRO A 109 6.84 -6.60 -1.90
N ASP A 110 7.74 -7.56 -2.04
CA ASP A 110 8.88 -7.42 -2.95
C ASP A 110 8.39 -7.35 -4.40
N LEU A 111 8.76 -6.28 -5.10
CA LEU A 111 8.35 -6.02 -6.48
C LEU A 111 9.43 -6.33 -7.52
N GLY A 112 10.64 -6.74 -7.10
CA GLY A 112 11.74 -7.14 -8.00
C GLY A 112 12.87 -6.11 -8.11
#